data_AF-A0A972LPY3-F1
#
_entry.id   AF-A0A972LPY3-F1
#
_cell.length_a   1.000
_cell.length_b   1.000
_cell.length_c   1.000
_cell.angle_alpha   90.00
_cell.angle_beta   90.00
_cell.angle_gamma   90.00
#
_symmetry.space_group_name_H-M   'P 1'
#
loop_
_entity.id
_entity.type
_entity.pdbx_description
1 polymer ?
#
loop_
_entity_poly.entity_id
_entity_poly.type
_entity_poly.pdbx_seq_one_letter_code
_entity_poly.pdbx_strand_id
1 'polypeptide(L)'
;MIFGFVTVLGTLGINISALVAGLGLTGFALGFALKDTISNLLSGALILLYRPFERGSRIKILGYEGVVVSIDLRYTELDSEGDKVLIPNSKLFSDPVTVLR
;
A
#
# COMPACT_ATOMS: atom_id res chain seq x y z
N MET A 1 -23.06 11.52 -10.36
CA MET A 1 -23.78 12.82 -10.30
C MET A 1 -22.84 14.01 -10.44
N ILE A 2 -21.76 14.12 -9.65
CA ILE A 2 -20.80 15.24 -9.72
C ILE A 2 -20.20 15.43 -11.12
N PHE A 3 -19.69 14.35 -11.75
CA PHE A 3 -19.14 14.42 -13.11
C PHE A 3 -20.13 14.95 -14.14
N GLY A 4 -21.37 14.45 -14.15
CA GLY A 4 -22.41 14.90 -15.09
C GLY A 4 -22.79 16.37 -14.91
N PHE A 5 -22.83 16.86 -13.66
CA PHE A 5 -23.07 18.28 -13.38
C PHE A 5 -21.97 19.18 -13.96
N VAL A 6 -20.70 18.83 -13.73
CA VAL A 6 -19.54 19.56 -14.27
C VAL A 6 -19.59 19.60 -15.80
N THR A 7 -19.92 18.48 -16.44
CA THR A 7 -20.06 18.40 -17.91
C THR A 7 -21.17 19.32 -18.43
N VAL A 8 -22.35 19.34 -17.79
CA VAL A 8 -23.47 20.20 -18.21
C VAL A 8 -23.10 21.68 -18.14
N LEU A 9 -22.45 22.14 -17.07
CA LEU A 9 -22.00 23.54 -16.97
C LEU A 9 -21.05 23.92 -18.10
N GLY A 10 -20.12 23.01 -18.46
CA GLY A 10 -19.23 23.22 -19.60
C GLY A 10 -19.97 23.34 -20.93
N THR A 11 -21.00 22.50 -21.17
CA THR A 11 -21.81 22.59 -22.40
C THR A 11 -22.65 23.87 -22.50
N LEU A 12 -22.99 24.49 -21.37
CA LEU A 12 -23.69 25.77 -21.30
C LEU A 12 -22.76 26.99 -21.52
N GLY A 13 -21.47 26.76 -21.80
CA GLY A 13 -20.49 27.83 -22.00
C GLY A 13 -19.98 28.46 -20.70
N ILE A 14 -20.30 27.89 -19.54
CA ILE A 14 -19.78 28.35 -18.26
C ILE A 14 -18.31 27.90 -18.13
N ASN A 15 -17.43 28.81 -17.73
CA ASN A 15 -16.04 28.46 -17.46
C ASN A 15 -15.95 27.56 -16.21
N ILE A 16 -15.68 26.28 -16.43
CA ILE A 16 -15.54 25.27 -15.37
C ILE A 16 -14.09 25.02 -14.95
N SER A 17 -13.12 25.81 -15.43
CA SER A 17 -11.70 25.55 -15.20
C SER A 17 -11.35 25.52 -13.71
N ALA A 18 -11.88 26.47 -12.93
CA ALA A 18 -11.66 26.51 -11.48
C ALA A 18 -12.30 25.30 -10.76
N LEU A 19 -13.48 24.88 -11.19
CA LEU A 19 -14.19 23.72 -10.61
C LEU A 19 -13.43 22.42 -10.89
N VAL A 20 -12.99 22.22 -12.13
CA VAL A 20 -12.19 21.04 -12.53
C VAL A 20 -10.85 21.04 -11.80
N ALA A 21 -10.19 22.20 -11.69
CA ALA A 21 -8.94 22.32 -10.92
C ALA A 21 -9.14 21.94 -9.45
N GLY A 22 -10.21 22.43 -8.81
CA GLY A 22 -10.55 22.07 -7.43
C GLY A 22 -10.82 20.58 -7.25
N LEU A 23 -11.62 19.98 -8.13
CA LEU A 23 -11.90 18.54 -8.11
C LEU A 23 -10.63 17.70 -8.32
N GLY A 24 -9.73 18.14 -9.21
CA GLY A 24 -8.44 17.51 -9.42
C GLY A 24 -7.57 17.55 -8.17
N LEU A 25 -7.48 18.71 -7.50
CA LEU A 25 -6.74 18.85 -6.26
C LEU A 25 -7.31 18.00 -5.12
N THR A 26 -8.63 17.98 -4.95
CA THR A 26 -9.29 17.14 -3.95
C THR A 26 -9.09 15.65 -4.25
N GLY A 27 -9.21 15.24 -5.52
CA GLY A 27 -8.94 13.86 -5.94
C GLY A 27 -7.50 13.45 -5.67
N PHE A 28 -6.54 14.33 -5.96
CA PHE A 28 -5.13 14.12 -5.62
C PHE A 28 -4.93 13.97 -4.12
N ALA A 29 -5.49 14.86 -3.30
CA ALA A 29 -5.35 14.81 -1.84
C ALA A 29 -5.93 13.51 -1.27
N LEU A 30 -7.10 13.07 -1.75
CA LEU A 30 -7.70 11.79 -1.35
C LEU A 30 -6.85 10.60 -1.78
N GLY A 31 -6.36 10.59 -3.03
CA GLY A 31 -5.47 9.55 -3.52
C GLY A 31 -4.17 9.47 -2.71
N PHE A 32 -3.63 10.62 -2.32
CA PHE A 32 -2.44 10.71 -1.47
C PHE A 32 -2.71 10.16 -0.07
N ALA A 33 -3.87 10.47 0.54
CA ALA A 33 -4.26 9.93 1.83
C ALA A 33 -4.43 8.41 1.82
N LEU A 34 -4.86 7.82 0.70
CA LEU A 34 -5.06 6.38 0.55
C LEU A 34 -3.82 5.62 0.08
N LYS A 35 -2.75 6.33 -0.31
CA LYS A 35 -1.55 5.76 -0.92
C LYS A 35 -1.00 4.59 -0.11
N ASP A 36 -0.85 4.75 1.19
CA ASP A 36 -0.19 3.74 2.03
C ASP A 36 -1.08 2.52 2.27
N THR A 37 -2.41 2.70 2.35
CA THR A 37 -3.37 1.59 2.45
C THR A 37 -3.33 0.74 1.18
N ILE A 38 -3.38 1.37 0.00
CA ILE A 38 -3.31 0.67 -1.30
C ILE A 38 -1.95 -0.02 -1.45
N SER A 39 -0.86 0.66 -1.09
CA SER A 39 0.50 0.11 -1.15
C SER A 39 0.64 -1.17 -0.31
N ASN A 40 0.15 -1.16 0.94
CA ASN A 40 0.21 -2.34 1.79
C ASN A 40 -0.64 -3.49 1.24
N LEU A 41 -1.86 -3.20 0.76
CA LEU A 41 -2.76 -4.20 0.19
C LEU A 41 -2.14 -4.88 -1.04
N LEU A 42 -1.62 -4.08 -1.99
CA LEU A 42 -0.97 -4.61 -3.19
C LEU A 42 0.29 -5.40 -2.84
N SER A 43 1.11 -4.88 -1.94
CA SER A 43 2.34 -5.56 -1.53
C SER A 43 2.05 -6.90 -0.85
N GLY A 44 1.04 -6.96 0.03
CA GLY A 44 0.61 -8.23 0.64
C GLY A 44 0.09 -9.23 -0.39
N ALA A 45 -0.74 -8.78 -1.34
CA ALA A 45 -1.22 -9.64 -2.42
C ALA A 45 -0.07 -10.19 -3.28
N LEU A 46 0.93 -9.38 -3.59
CA LEU A 46 2.09 -9.79 -4.39
C LEU A 46 3.02 -10.75 -3.62
N ILE A 47 3.23 -10.54 -2.31
CA ILE A 47 3.97 -11.49 -1.47
C ILE A 47 3.25 -12.84 -1.43
N LEU A 48 1.93 -12.85 -1.27
CA LEU A 48 1.14 -14.08 -1.27
C LEU A 48 1.14 -14.79 -2.64
N LEU A 49 1.16 -14.02 -3.73
CA LEU A 49 1.16 -14.53 -5.10
C LEU A 49 2.53 -15.12 -5.50
N TYR A 50 3.61 -14.37 -5.29
CA TYR A 50 4.95 -14.76 -5.74
C TYR A 50 5.75 -15.54 -4.70
N ARG A 51 5.35 -15.49 -3.43
CA ARG A 51 5.96 -16.20 -2.31
C ARG A 51 7.50 -16.12 -2.29
N PRO A 52 8.10 -14.91 -2.28
CA PRO A 52 9.55 -14.75 -2.21
C PRO A 52 10.16 -15.34 -0.91
N PHE A 53 9.33 -15.46 0.13
CA PHE A 53 9.55 -16.19 1.36
C PHE A 53 8.21 -16.73 1.83
N GLU A 54 8.25 -17.74 2.70
CA GLU A 54 7.04 -18.38 3.22
C GLU A 54 7.06 -18.42 4.75
N ARG A 55 5.93 -18.79 5.36
CA ARG A 55 5.86 -19.08 6.79
C ARG A 55 6.94 -20.09 7.18
N GLY A 56 7.65 -19.81 8.27
CA GLY A 56 8.80 -20.60 8.73
C GLY A 56 10.14 -20.17 8.13
N SER A 57 10.15 -19.31 7.11
CA SER A 57 11.40 -18.72 6.60
C SER A 57 12.01 -17.79 7.65
N ARG A 58 13.32 -17.88 7.85
CA ARG A 58 14.05 -16.87 8.63
C ARG A 58 14.46 -15.74 7.70
N ILE A 59 14.07 -14.51 8.03
CA ILE A 59 14.35 -13.34 7.20
C ILE A 59 14.97 -12.21 8.02
N LYS A 60 15.72 -11.35 7.34
CA LYS A 60 16.28 -10.12 7.89
C LYS A 60 15.86 -8.92 7.05
N ILE A 61 15.31 -7.90 7.70
CA ILE A 61 14.82 -6.67 7.08
C ILE A 61 14.88 -5.52 8.09
N LEU A 62 15.33 -4.34 7.65
CA LEU A 62 15.32 -3.10 8.47
C LEU A 62 15.96 -3.24 9.87
N GLY A 63 16.95 -4.12 10.01
CA GLY A 63 17.61 -4.40 11.30
C GLY A 63 16.91 -5.43 12.17
N TYR A 64 15.69 -5.86 11.83
CA TYR A 64 15.00 -6.99 12.46
C TYR A 64 15.40 -8.31 11.79
N GLU A 65 15.54 -9.36 12.60
CA GLU A 65 15.81 -10.72 12.14
C GLU A 65 14.92 -11.69 12.91
N GLY A 66 14.20 -12.56 12.21
CA GLY A 66 13.25 -13.45 12.86
C GLY A 66 12.65 -14.48 11.93
N VAL A 67 11.81 -15.35 12.47
CA VAL A 67 11.09 -16.37 11.72
C VAL A 67 9.71 -15.86 11.35
N VAL A 68 9.31 -16.01 10.08
CA VAL A 68 7.98 -15.62 9.61
C VAL A 68 6.91 -16.53 10.24
N VAL A 69 6.02 -15.94 11.04
CA VAL A 69 4.93 -16.63 11.73
C VAL A 69 3.65 -16.60 10.92
N SER A 70 3.33 -15.44 10.33
CA SER A 70 2.10 -15.25 9.55
C SER A 70 2.31 -14.18 8.48
N ILE A 71 1.52 -14.27 7.40
CA ILE A 71 1.51 -13.29 6.31
C ILE A 71 0.04 -13.01 6.03
N ASP A 72 -0.39 -11.80 6.34
CA ASP A 72 -1.72 -11.29 6.04
C ASP A 72 -1.63 -10.23 4.92
N LEU A 73 -2.76 -9.65 4.50
CA LEU A 73 -2.76 -8.63 3.44
C LEU A 73 -2.03 -7.34 3.82
N ARG A 74 -1.96 -6.99 5.11
CA ARG A 74 -1.36 -5.73 5.56
C ARG A 74 0.02 -5.92 6.19
N TYR A 75 0.22 -7.00 6.93
CA TYR A 75 1.40 -7.24 7.74
C TYR A 75 1.95 -8.65 7.52
N THR A 76 3.26 -8.77 7.66
CA THR A 76 3.95 -10.03 7.93
C THR A 76 4.43 -10.00 9.37
N GLU A 77 4.15 -11.06 10.11
CA GLU A 77 4.56 -11.22 11.50
C GLU A 77 5.85 -12.01 11.58
N LEU A 78 6.84 -11.46 12.27
CA LEU A 78 8.07 -12.15 12.64
C LEU A 78 8.07 -12.44 14.13
N ASP A 79 8.52 -13.63 14.49
CA ASP A 79 9.02 -13.94 15.83
C ASP A 79 10.52 -13.67 15.84
N SER A 80 10.91 -12.62 16.57
CA SER A 80 12.28 -12.14 16.72
C SER A 80 12.71 -12.36 18.16
N GLU A 81 13.29 -13.52 18.45
CA GLU A 81 13.79 -13.87 19.79
C GLU A 81 12.71 -13.82 20.90
N GLY A 82 11.46 -14.15 20.56
CA GLY A 82 10.32 -14.12 21.48
C GLY A 82 9.48 -12.83 21.38
N ASP A 83 9.97 -11.81 20.70
CA ASP A 83 9.21 -10.60 20.41
C ASP A 83 8.43 -10.71 19.10
N LYS A 84 7.15 -10.30 19.16
CA LYS A 84 6.27 -10.21 18.00
C LYS A 84 6.53 -8.91 17.24
N VAL A 85 7.12 -9.00 16.05
CA VAL A 85 7.40 -7.85 15.18
C VAL A 85 6.43 -7.86 13.99
N LEU A 86 5.63 -6.80 13.87
CA LEU A 86 4.67 -6.62 12.76
C LEU A 86 5.28 -5.71 11.69
N ILE A 87 5.63 -6.29 10.54
CA ILE A 87 6.25 -5.55 9.44
C ILE A 87 5.19 -5.26 8.37
N PRO A 88 4.96 -3.99 7.98
CA PRO A 88 4.07 -3.66 6.88
C PRO A 88 4.55 -4.32 5.58
N ASN A 89 3.64 -4.96 4.84
CA ASN A 89 4.02 -5.65 3.60
C ASN A 89 4.62 -4.70 2.56
N SER A 90 4.22 -3.44 2.55
CA SER A 90 4.84 -2.42 1.70
C SER A 90 6.35 -2.31 1.91
N LYS A 91 6.84 -2.46 3.15
CA LYS A 91 8.27 -2.44 3.47
C LYS A 91 8.98 -3.69 3.00
N LEU A 92 8.36 -4.86 3.14
CA LEU A 92 8.93 -6.13 2.66
C LEU A 92 9.03 -6.20 1.14
N PHE A 93 8.16 -5.48 0.44
CA PHE A 93 8.18 -5.42 -1.02
C PHE A 93 9.06 -4.28 -1.55
N SER A 94 9.22 -3.18 -0.80
CA SER A 94 10.03 -2.03 -1.22
C SER A 94 11.50 -2.11 -0.84
N ASP A 95 11.79 -2.71 0.32
CA ASP A 95 13.13 -2.71 0.91
C ASP A 95 13.80 -4.07 0.67
N PRO A 96 15.15 -4.13 0.58
CA PRO A 96 15.85 -5.41 0.45
C PRO A 96 15.56 -6.35 1.63
N VAL A 97 15.14 -7.57 1.31
CA VAL A 97 14.92 -8.66 2.28
C VAL A 97 15.97 -9.73 2.05
N THR A 98 16.69 -10.10 3.11
CA THR A 98 17.59 -11.25 3.08
C THR A 98 16.87 -12.47 3.64
N VAL A 99 16.73 -13.51 2.83
CA VAL A 99 16.23 -14.82 3.27
C VAL A 99 17.40 -15.67 3.71
N LEU A 100 17.43 -16.03 4.99
CA LEU A 100 18.48 -16.84 5.61
C LEU A 100 18.15 -18.32 5.38
N ARG A 101 19.17 -19.10 4.97
CA ARG A 101 19.06 -20.54 4.73
C ARG A 101 19.40 -21.33 5.99
#